data_AF-A0AAI8ZKY8-F1
#
_entry.id   AF-A0AAI8ZKY8-F1
#
_cell.length_a   1.000
_cell.length_b   1.000
_cell.length_c   1.000
_cell.angle_alpha   90.00
_cell.angle_beta   90.00
_cell.angle_gamma   90.00
#
_symmetry.space_group_name_H-M   'P 1'
#
loop_
_entity.id
_entity.type
_entity.pdbx_description
1 polymer ?
#
loop_
_entity_poly.entity_id
_entity_poly.type
_entity_poly.pdbx_seq_one_letter_code
_entity_poly.pdbx_strand_id
1 'polypeptide(L)'
;MSEKKTTYCQVALSDKANDKLGKFQVKLKEKNIKMSKAEVINTILEQLTMADFDKVISSVGASAKTREKIMRIYENSNMTKEDLETLLSRLK
;
A
#
# COMPACT_ATOMS: atom_id res chain seq x y z
N MET A 1 -11.24 8.04 -34.64
CA MET A 1 -10.21 7.69 -33.64
C MET A 1 -10.51 8.51 -32.40
N SER A 2 -11.16 7.95 -31.37
CA SER A 2 -11.39 8.69 -30.12
C SER A 2 -10.04 9.00 -29.48
N GLU A 3 -9.76 10.28 -29.26
CA GLU A 3 -8.61 10.71 -28.47
C GLU A 3 -8.67 10.01 -27.10
N LYS A 4 -7.61 9.27 -26.74
CA LYS A 4 -7.49 8.68 -25.41
C LYS A 4 -7.42 9.83 -24.41
N LYS A 5 -8.50 10.06 -23.67
CA LYS A 5 -8.51 11.02 -22.55
C LYS A 5 -7.49 10.57 -21.51
N THR A 6 -6.44 11.35 -21.32
CA THR A 6 -5.50 11.16 -20.21
C THR A 6 -6.23 11.42 -18.89
N THR A 7 -6.19 10.45 -17.98
CA THR A 7 -6.70 10.63 -16.62
C THR A 7 -5.56 11.08 -15.72
N TYR A 8 -5.69 12.26 -15.14
CA TYR A 8 -4.72 12.77 -14.17
C TYR A 8 -5.13 12.36 -12.77
N CYS A 9 -4.25 11.64 -12.08
CA CYS A 9 -4.42 11.25 -10.69
C CYS A 9 -3.33 11.92 -9.86
N GLN A 10 -3.73 12.78 -8.92
CA GLN A 10 -2.81 13.36 -7.93
C GLN A 10 -2.93 12.57 -6.64
N VAL A 11 -1.83 11.97 -6.20
CA VAL A 11 -1.79 11.15 -4.99
C VAL A 11 -0.69 11.68 -4.08
N ALA A 12 -1.07 12.03 -2.86
CA ALA A 12 -0.11 12.28 -1.79
C ALA A 12 0.54 10.95 -1.38
N LEU A 13 1.87 10.88 -1.47
CA LEU A 13 2.62 9.70 -1.09
C LEU A 13 3.07 9.81 0.36
N SER A 14 3.00 8.71 1.11
CA SER A 14 3.73 8.60 2.36
C SER A 14 5.24 8.60 2.10
N ASP A 15 6.03 9.00 3.09
CA ASP A 15 7.49 9.02 2.99
C ASP A 15 8.05 7.66 2.54
N LYS A 16 7.55 6.58 3.14
CA LYS A 16 7.93 5.19 2.79
C LYS A 16 7.63 4.86 1.32
N ALA A 17 6.48 5.30 0.79
CA ALA A 17 6.13 5.06 -0.60
C ALA A 17 6.99 5.90 -1.56
N ASN A 18 7.22 7.17 -1.22
CA ASN A 18 8.05 8.08 -2.00
C ASN A 18 9.52 7.61 -2.06
N ASP A 19 10.09 7.17 -0.93
CA ASP A 19 11.44 6.60 -0.87
C ASP A 19 11.55 5.33 -1.72
N LYS A 20 10.53 4.48 -1.69
CA LYS A 20 10.51 3.26 -2.49
C LYS A 20 10.45 3.55 -3.99
N LEU A 21 9.68 4.55 -4.41
CA LEU A 21 9.72 5.03 -5.81
C LEU A 21 11.10 5.57 -6.18
N GLY A 22 11.76 6.30 -5.28
CA GLY A 22 13.14 6.76 -5.49
C GLY A 22 14.10 5.59 -5.74
N LYS A 23 14.00 4.53 -4.94
CA LYS A 23 14.80 3.30 -5.13
C LYS A 23 14.53 2.62 -6.48
N PHE A 24 13.27 2.59 -6.93
CA PHE A 24 12.94 2.05 -8.26
C PHE A 24 13.59 2.87 -9.38
N GLN A 25 13.57 4.20 -9.28
CA GLN A 25 14.24 5.07 -10.26
C GLN A 25 15.76 4.87 -10.29
N VAL A 26 16.40 4.66 -9.12
CA VAL A 26 17.85 4.34 -9.06
C VAL A 26 18.13 3.03 -9.81
N LYS A 27 17.36 1.97 -9.54
CA LYS A 27 17.52 0.66 -10.20
C LYS A 27 17.28 0.71 -11.71
N LEU A 28 16.38 1.57 -12.17
CA LEU A 28 16.17 1.81 -13.61
C LEU A 28 17.37 2.54 -14.23
N LYS A 29 17.93 3.54 -13.54
CA LYS A 29 19.14 4.26 -14.00
C LYS A 29 20.36 3.34 -14.12
N GLU A 30 20.52 2.36 -13.22
CA GLU A 30 21.57 1.33 -13.31
C GLU A 30 21.49 0.53 -14.63
N LYS A 31 20.31 0.47 -15.25
CA LYS A 31 20.06 -0.17 -16.55
C LYS A 31 19.99 0.84 -17.71
N ASN A 32 20.41 2.09 -17.50
CA ASN A 32 20.28 3.21 -18.44
C ASN A 32 18.83 3.56 -18.84
N ILE A 33 17.85 3.20 -18.01
CA ILE A 33 16.43 3.53 -18.25
C ILE A 33 16.07 4.75 -17.42
N LYS A 34 15.58 5.82 -18.07
CA LYS A 34 15.11 7.04 -17.40
C LYS A 34 13.59 7.06 -17.42
N MET A 35 12.99 7.06 -16.23
CA MET A 35 11.54 7.21 -16.05
C MET A 35 11.29 8.18 -14.89
N SER A 36 10.30 9.06 -15.08
CA SER A 36 9.69 9.87 -14.04
C SER A 36 8.94 8.99 -13.02
N LYS A 37 8.63 9.55 -11.85
CA LYS A 37 7.84 8.83 -10.83
C LYS A 37 6.46 8.42 -11.37
N ALA A 38 5.83 9.27 -12.18
CA ALA A 38 4.54 8.99 -12.80
C ALA A 38 4.63 7.82 -13.78
N GLU A 39 5.65 7.79 -14.63
CA GLU A 39 5.87 6.68 -15.57
C GLU A 39 6.11 5.37 -14.81
N VAL A 40 6.92 5.40 -13.74
CA VAL A 40 7.15 4.20 -12.91
C VAL A 40 5.85 3.68 -12.30
N ILE A 41 5.02 4.57 -11.75
CA ILE A 41 3.72 4.18 -11.17
C ILE A 41 2.80 3.58 -12.25
N ASN A 42 2.68 4.24 -13.40
CA ASN A 42 1.83 3.76 -14.49
C ASN A 42 2.28 2.38 -14.98
N THR A 43 3.58 2.20 -15.25
CA THR A 43 4.11 0.89 -15.69
C THR A 43 3.87 -0.20 -14.65
N ILE A 44 4.02 0.10 -13.36
CA ILE A 44 3.72 -0.88 -12.31
C ILE A 44 2.23 -1.24 -12.31
N LEU A 45 1.34 -0.24 -12.39
CA LEU A 45 -0.11 -0.46 -12.42
C LEU A 45 -0.56 -1.25 -13.65
N GLU A 46 0.02 -0.98 -14.82
CA GLU A 46 -0.28 -1.69 -16.06
C GLU A 46 0.18 -3.15 -16.06
N GLN A 47 1.23 -3.48 -15.29
CA GLN A 47 1.78 -4.83 -15.19
C GLN A 47 1.27 -5.62 -13.97
N LEU A 48 0.59 -4.95 -13.03
CA LEU A 48 0.08 -5.58 -11.82
C LEU A 48 -1.08 -6.51 -12.19
N THR A 49 -0.90 -7.81 -11.88
CA THR A 49 -1.94 -8.80 -12.14
C THR A 49 -2.98 -8.79 -11.02
N MET A 50 -4.19 -9.28 -11.31
CA MET A 50 -5.21 -9.45 -10.26
C MET A 50 -4.74 -10.38 -9.14
N ALA A 51 -3.92 -11.40 -9.44
CA ALA A 51 -3.34 -12.27 -8.42
C ALA A 51 -2.35 -11.54 -7.51
N ASP A 52 -1.61 -10.56 -8.01
CA ASP A 52 -0.77 -9.71 -7.18
C ASP A 52 -1.60 -8.75 -6.34
N PHE A 53 -2.68 -8.22 -6.91
CA PHE A 53 -3.63 -7.41 -6.16
C PHE A 53 -4.32 -8.20 -5.04
N ASP A 54 -4.67 -9.46 -5.28
CA ASP A 54 -5.28 -10.34 -4.26
C ASP A 54 -4.36 -10.56 -3.06
N LYS A 55 -3.04 -10.62 -3.26
CA LYS A 55 -2.07 -10.67 -2.15
C LYS A 55 -2.08 -9.37 -1.35
N VAL A 56 -2.16 -8.23 -2.03
CA VAL A 56 -2.29 -6.91 -1.39
C VAL A 56 -3.59 -6.84 -0.58
N ILE A 57 -4.72 -7.21 -1.18
CA ILE A 57 -6.02 -7.30 -0.49
C ILE A 57 -5.92 -8.23 0.72
N SER A 58 -5.29 -9.39 0.57
CA SER A 58 -5.14 -10.34 1.68
C SER A 58 -4.34 -9.73 2.83
N SER A 59 -3.29 -8.97 2.55
CA SER A 59 -2.52 -8.27 3.59
C SER A 59 -3.33 -7.15 4.28
N VAL A 60 -4.09 -6.37 3.51
CA VAL A 60 -4.92 -5.28 4.02
C VAL A 60 -6.12 -5.84 4.82
N GLY A 61 -6.75 -6.88 4.28
CA GLY A 61 -7.88 -7.58 4.86
C GLY A 61 -7.52 -8.42 6.08
N ALA A 62 -6.31 -9.01 6.13
CA ALA A 62 -5.80 -9.67 7.33
C ALA A 62 -5.59 -8.66 8.47
N SER A 63 -5.09 -7.45 8.17
CA SER A 63 -5.01 -6.37 9.15
C SER A 63 -6.41 -5.94 9.64
N ALA A 64 -7.38 -5.81 8.74
CA ALA A 64 -8.77 -5.47 9.10
C ALA A 64 -9.44 -6.55 9.97
N LYS A 65 -9.34 -7.83 9.59
CA LYS A 65 -9.87 -8.96 10.36
C LYS A 65 -9.18 -9.14 11.71
N THR A 66 -7.87 -8.88 11.78
CA THR A 66 -7.11 -8.94 13.04
C THR A 66 -7.51 -7.79 13.97
N ARG A 67 -7.68 -6.58 13.43
CA ARG A 67 -8.25 -5.44 14.16
C ARG A 67 -9.65 -5.75 14.69
N GLU A 68 -10.51 -6.35 13.87
CA GLU A 68 -11.87 -6.75 14.28
C GLU A 68 -11.83 -7.80 15.41
N LYS A 69 -10.97 -8.81 15.31
CA LYS A 69 -10.79 -9.81 16.39
C LYS A 69 -10.29 -9.18 17.69
N ILE A 70 -9.35 -8.25 17.64
CA ILE A 70 -8.84 -7.53 18.81
C ILE A 70 -9.95 -6.70 19.46
N MET A 71 -10.78 -6.01 18.66
CA MET A 71 -11.95 -5.29 19.20
C MET A 71 -12.94 -6.22 19.87
N ARG A 72 -13.26 -7.38 19.27
CA ARG A 72 -14.14 -8.37 19.91
C ARG A 72 -13.55 -8.93 21.21
N ILE A 73 -12.24 -9.14 21.29
CA ILE A 73 -11.60 -9.57 22.54
C ILE A 73 -11.73 -8.47 23.59
N TYR A 74 -11.45 -7.22 23.23
CA TYR A 74 -11.64 -6.07 24.13
C TYR A 74 -13.06 -5.98 24.68
N GLU A 75 -14.06 -6.09 23.81
CA GLU A 75 -15.48 -6.00 24.19
C GLU A 75 -15.94 -7.15 25.10
N ASN A 76 -15.30 -8.32 25.01
CA ASN A 76 -15.70 -9.53 25.72
C ASN A 76 -14.73 -9.94 26.85
N SER A 77 -13.74 -9.13 27.20
CA SER A 77 -12.75 -9.43 28.25
C SER A 77 -12.42 -8.22 29.11
N ASN A 78 -11.79 -8.44 30.27
CA ASN A 78 -11.27 -7.37 31.13
C ASN A 78 -9.95 -6.78 30.58
N MET A 79 -9.85 -6.58 29.27
CA MET A 79 -8.70 -5.94 28.65
C MET A 79 -8.78 -4.43 28.84
N THR A 80 -7.69 -3.80 29.24
CA THR A 80 -7.66 -2.35 29.44
C THR A 80 -7.51 -1.61 28.10
N LYS A 81 -7.81 -0.31 28.09
CA LYS A 81 -7.58 0.53 26.91
C LYS A 81 -6.10 0.60 26.51
N GLU A 82 -5.18 0.57 27.46
CA GLU A 82 -3.74 0.60 27.20
C GLU A 82 -3.25 -0.70 26.52
N ASP A 83 -3.79 -1.85 26.93
CA ASP A 83 -3.52 -3.13 26.29
C ASP A 83 -4.05 -3.17 24.84
N LEU A 84 -5.24 -2.62 24.62
CA LEU A 84 -5.84 -2.48 23.29
C LEU A 84 -4.97 -1.62 22.37
N GLU A 85 -4.56 -0.43 22.85
CA GLU A 85 -3.71 0.48 22.08
C GLU A 85 -2.35 -0.15 21.76
N THR A 86 -1.78 -0.89 22.71
CA THR A 86 -0.54 -1.65 22.51
C THR A 86 -0.69 -2.70 21.41
N LEU A 87 -1.78 -3.46 21.41
CA LEU A 87 -2.05 -4.47 20.36
C LEU A 87 -2.30 -3.83 18.99
N LEU A 88 -3.06 -2.74 18.93
CA LEU A 88 -3.35 -2.03 17.68
C LEU A 88 -2.11 -1.35 17.09
N SER A 89 -1.20 -0.85 17.93
CA SER A 89 0.05 -0.23 17.47
C SER A 89 0.99 -1.21 16.77
N ARG A 90 0.90 -2.50 17.08
CA ARG A 90 1.68 -3.59 16.48
C ARG A 90 1.16 -4.09 15.13
N LEU A 91 -0.01 -3.61 14.69
CA LEU A 91 -0.62 -3.95 13.38
C LEU A 91 -0.18 -3.03 12.23
N LYS A 92 0.77 -2.11 12.47
CA LYS A 92 1.29 -1.17 11.48
C LYS A 92 2.30 -1.80 10.51
#